data_AF-A0A1B2DIG1-F1
#
_entry.id   AF-A0A1B2DIG1-F1
#
_cell.length_a   1.000
_cell.length_b   1.000
_cell.length_c   1.000
_cell.angle_alpha   90.00
_cell.angle_beta   90.00
_cell.angle_gamma   90.00
#
_symmetry.space_group_name_H-M   'P 1'
#
loop_
_entity.id
_entity.type
_entity.pdbx_description
1 polymer ?
#
loop_
_entity_poly.entity_id
_entity_poly.type
_entity_poly.pdbx_seq_one_letter_code
_entity_poly.pdbx_strand_id
1 'polypeptide(L)'
;MAKKNRQAAPHAGKPKADTADGQQATLKDLLSADVLSKLKEQSNALKAAEEQKKQDAAQKADEARKQEQKRLENDMEYLLNNSKPGDWKKYK
;
A
#
# COMPACT_ATOMS: atom_id res chain seq x y z
N MET A 1 29.05 49.87 54.78
CA MET A 1 29.72 49.22 53.63
C MET A 1 28.69 48.36 52.89
N ALA A 2 27.86 48.97 52.05
CA ALA A 2 28.00 49.05 50.59
C ALA A 2 27.37 47.86 49.83
N LYS A 3 26.04 48.00 49.71
CA LYS A 3 25.08 47.48 48.71
C LYS A 3 25.71 46.97 47.38
N LYS A 4 25.49 45.69 47.05
CA LYS A 4 25.69 45.15 45.69
C LYS A 4 24.38 45.30 44.89
N ASN A 5 24.51 45.97 43.76
CA ASN A 5 23.48 46.48 42.85
C ASN A 5 22.95 45.41 41.88
N ARG A 6 21.64 45.48 41.61
CA ARG A 6 20.84 45.09 40.43
C ARG A 6 21.44 44.08 39.43
N GLN A 7 20.61 43.11 39.05
CA GLN A 7 20.07 43.07 37.67
C GLN A 7 18.76 42.29 37.63
N ALA A 8 17.71 42.99 37.19
CA ALA A 8 16.46 42.41 36.74
C ALA A 8 16.70 41.72 35.39
N ALA A 9 16.23 40.49 35.27
CA ALA A 9 15.95 39.87 33.98
C ALA A 9 14.43 39.68 33.91
N PRO A 10 13.75 40.19 32.87
CA PRO A 10 12.33 39.96 32.71
C PRO A 10 12.09 38.46 32.47
N HIS A 11 11.15 37.94 33.23
CA HIS A 11 10.56 36.63 33.09
C HIS A 11 10.10 36.46 31.64
N ALA A 12 10.88 35.77 30.81
CA ALA A 12 10.46 35.35 29.48
C ALA A 12 9.32 34.36 29.68
N GLY A 13 8.10 34.86 29.48
CA GLY A 13 6.87 34.12 29.68
C GLY A 13 6.88 32.82 28.89
N LYS A 14 6.60 31.72 29.60
CA LYS A 14 6.00 30.54 28.97
C LYS A 14 4.77 31.02 28.19
N PRO A 15 4.56 30.62 26.93
CA PRO A 15 3.26 30.82 26.32
C PRO A 15 2.25 30.09 27.20
N LYS A 16 1.33 30.85 27.79
CA LYS A 16 0.13 30.29 28.43
C LYS A 16 -0.57 29.51 27.33
N ALA A 17 -0.64 28.20 27.51
CA ALA A 17 -1.67 27.41 26.88
C ALA A 17 -2.98 27.86 27.52
N ASP A 18 -3.63 28.84 26.90
CA ASP A 18 -5.01 29.20 27.17
C ASP A 18 -5.88 28.04 26.66
N THR A 19 -6.04 27.03 27.52
CA THR A 19 -7.11 26.06 27.41
C THR A 19 -8.35 26.68 28.06
N ALA A 20 -9.19 27.33 27.25
CA ALA A 20 -10.57 27.63 27.61
C ALA A 20 -11.44 27.73 26.36
N ASP A 21 -12.18 26.65 26.13
CA ASP A 21 -13.53 26.59 25.56
C ASP A 21 -13.88 27.45 24.33
N GLY A 22 -13.91 26.77 23.18
CA GLY A 22 -14.57 27.30 21.99
C GLY A 22 -14.43 26.34 20.82
N GLN A 23 -15.12 25.20 20.90
CA GLN A 23 -15.18 24.17 19.87
C GLN A 23 -13.90 23.32 19.80
N GLN A 24 -14.00 22.10 20.31
CA GLN A 24 -13.16 21.03 19.79
C GLN A 24 -13.31 21.11 18.27
N ALA A 25 -12.31 21.59 17.54
CA ALA A 25 -12.24 21.40 16.12
C ALA A 25 -12.26 19.89 15.96
N THR A 26 -13.45 19.34 15.76
CA THR A 26 -13.62 17.90 15.65
C THR A 26 -12.70 17.49 14.51
N LEU A 27 -12.17 16.27 14.49
CA LEU A 27 -11.27 15.85 13.41
C LEU A 27 -11.86 16.09 11.99
N LYS A 28 -13.18 16.28 11.89
CA LYS A 28 -13.95 16.67 10.70
C LYS A 28 -13.88 18.17 10.34
N ASP A 29 -13.52 19.03 11.28
CA ASP A 29 -13.34 20.48 11.12
C ASP A 29 -11.91 20.81 10.68
N LEU A 30 -10.92 20.06 11.15
CA LEU A 30 -9.54 20.10 10.64
C LEU A 30 -9.42 19.45 9.25
N LEU A 31 -10.25 18.45 8.98
CA LEU A 31 -10.32 17.76 7.70
C LEU A 31 -11.63 18.15 7.02
N SER A 32 -11.60 19.29 6.34
CA SER A 32 -12.75 19.82 5.61
C SER A 32 -13.39 18.73 4.75
N ALA A 33 -14.73 18.70 4.69
CA ALA A 33 -15.48 17.67 3.97
C ALA A 33 -15.01 17.50 2.51
N ASP A 34 -14.51 18.58 1.89
CA ASP A 34 -13.87 18.59 0.58
C ASP A 34 -12.58 17.73 0.53
N VAL A 35 -11.69 17.86 1.52
CA VAL A 35 -10.47 17.05 1.63
C VAL A 35 -10.81 15.58 1.91
N LEU A 36 -11.82 15.32 2.73
CA LEU A 36 -12.34 13.96 2.95
C LEU A 36 -12.91 13.35 1.67
N SER A 37 -13.63 14.13 0.86
CA SER A 37 -14.17 13.69 -0.44
C SER A 37 -13.03 13.33 -1.39
N LYS A 38 -12.05 14.22 -1.54
CA LYS A 38 -10.87 14.02 -2.38
C LYS A 38 -10.06 12.79 -1.95
N LEU A 39 -9.85 12.62 -0.66
CA LEU A 39 -9.13 11.45 -0.13
C LEU A 39 -9.88 10.15 -0.41
N LYS A 40 -11.21 10.16 -0.33
CA LYS A 40 -12.05 9.01 -0.65
C LYS A 40 -12.02 8.69 -2.14
N GLU A 41 -12.08 9.70 -3.00
CA GLU A 41 -11.92 9.55 -4.45
C GLU A 41 -10.55 8.96 -4.80
N GLN A 42 -9.48 9.48 -4.22
CA GLN A 42 -8.13 8.95 -4.41
C GLN A 42 -7.99 7.53 -3.88
N SER A 43 -8.55 7.22 -2.71
CA SER A 43 -8.56 5.87 -2.14
C SER A 43 -9.30 4.89 -3.06
N ASN A 44 -10.45 5.29 -3.61
CA ASN A 44 -11.20 4.46 -4.54
C ASN A 44 -10.45 4.27 -5.87
N ALA A 45 -9.80 5.31 -6.39
CA ALA A 45 -8.98 5.22 -7.59
C ALA A 45 -7.77 4.28 -7.39
N LEU A 46 -7.11 4.33 -6.23
CA LEU A 46 -6.01 3.44 -5.90
C LEU A 46 -6.46 1.99 -5.76
N LYS A 47 -7.60 1.74 -5.11
CA LYS A 47 -8.17 0.39 -5.00
C LYS A 47 -8.52 -0.20 -6.37
N ALA A 48 -9.12 0.60 -7.25
CA ALA A 48 -9.40 0.16 -8.62
C ALA A 48 -8.12 -0.17 -9.40
N ALA A 49 -7.06 0.64 -9.25
CA ALA A 49 -5.78 0.39 -9.88
C ALA A 49 -5.06 -0.86 -9.31
N GLU A 50 -5.16 -1.12 -8.00
CA GLU A 50 -4.62 -2.33 -7.37
C GLU A 50 -5.35 -3.59 -7.82
N GLU A 51 -6.69 -3.55 -7.90
CA GLU A 51 -7.50 -4.65 -8.41
C GLU A 51 -7.10 -4.99 -9.86
N GLN A 52 -6.93 -3.97 -10.70
CA GLN A 52 -6.52 -4.15 -12.09
C GLN A 52 -5.11 -4.75 -12.20
N LYS A 53 -4.14 -4.26 -11.40
CA LYS A 53 -2.79 -4.85 -11.36
C LYS A 53 -2.80 -6.31 -10.92
N LYS A 54 -3.67 -6.67 -9.97
CA LYS A 54 -3.80 -8.05 -9.50
C LYS A 54 -4.37 -8.96 -10.59
N GLN A 55 -5.36 -8.48 -11.35
CA GLN A 55 -5.92 -9.22 -12.48
C GLN A 55 -4.88 -9.40 -13.59
N ASP A 56 -4.13 -8.34 -13.94
CA ASP A 56 -3.07 -8.41 -14.95
C ASP A 56 -1.93 -9.36 -14.53
N ALA A 57 -1.58 -9.37 -13.24
CA ALA A 57 -0.58 -10.30 -12.71
C ALA A 57 -1.05 -11.75 -12.78
N ALA A 58 -2.32 -12.02 -12.49
CA ALA A 58 -2.90 -13.35 -12.61
C ALA A 58 -2.90 -13.84 -14.08
N GLN A 59 -3.29 -12.96 -15.02
CA GLN A 59 -3.29 -13.29 -16.45
C GLN A 59 -1.87 -13.61 -16.96
N LYS A 60 -0.87 -12.79 -16.59
CA LYS A 60 0.53 -13.05 -16.96
C LYS A 60 1.07 -14.34 -16.37
N ALA A 61 0.71 -14.67 -15.13
CA ALA A 61 1.11 -15.92 -14.50
C ALA A 61 0.49 -17.14 -15.21
N ASP A 62 -0.78 -17.04 -15.64
CA ASP A 62 -1.45 -18.10 -16.38
C ASP A 62 -0.87 -18.28 -17.78
N GLU A 63 -0.52 -17.18 -18.46
CA GLU A 63 0.16 -17.22 -19.75
C GLU A 63 1.56 -17.82 -19.63
N ALA A 64 2.33 -17.44 -18.62
CA ALA A 64 3.65 -18.02 -18.36
C ALA A 64 3.57 -19.53 -18.10
N ARG A 65 2.60 -19.98 -17.29
CA ARG A 65 2.36 -21.41 -17.05
C ARG A 65 1.99 -22.16 -18.32
N LYS A 66 1.16 -21.56 -19.19
CA LYS A 66 0.82 -22.16 -20.49
C LYS A 66 2.03 -22.25 -21.41
N GLN A 67 2.88 -21.24 -21.47
CA GLN A 67 4.09 -21.25 -22.29
C GLN A 67 5.11 -22.28 -21.79
N GLU A 68 5.30 -22.35 -20.47
CA GLU A 68 6.14 -23.37 -19.85
C GLU A 68 5.59 -24.77 -20.11
N GLN A 69 4.29 -24.99 -19.90
CA GLN A 69 3.66 -26.28 -20.19
C GLN A 69 3.83 -26.68 -21.66
N LYS A 70 3.64 -25.75 -22.61
CA LYS A 70 3.92 -26.00 -24.03
C LYS A 70 5.38 -26.33 -24.27
N ARG A 71 6.31 -25.67 -23.58
CA ARG A 71 7.75 -26.00 -23.69
C ARG A 71 8.02 -27.41 -23.19
N LEU A 72 7.46 -27.78 -22.05
CA LEU A 72 7.60 -29.10 -21.44
C LEU A 72 6.96 -30.21 -22.28
N GLU A 73 5.84 -29.92 -22.95
CA GLU A 73 5.20 -30.83 -23.91
C GLU A 73 6.04 -31.07 -25.17
N ASN A 74 6.96 -30.15 -25.51
CA ASN A 74 7.90 -30.35 -26.60
C ASN A 74 9.24 -30.95 -26.12
N ASP A 75 9.49 -30.95 -24.82
CA ASP A 75 10.73 -31.43 -24.23
C ASP A 75 10.65 -32.95 -24.00
N MET A 76 11.39 -33.69 -24.83
CA MET A 76 11.38 -35.16 -24.85
C MET A 76 11.83 -35.76 -23.51
N GLU A 77 12.74 -35.11 -22.78
CA GLU A 77 13.20 -35.59 -21.48
C GLU A 77 12.09 -35.46 -20.42
N TYR A 78 11.40 -34.31 -20.42
CA TYR A 78 10.26 -34.11 -19.53
C TYR A 78 9.12 -35.08 -19.85
N LEU A 79 8.80 -35.26 -21.14
CA LEU A 79 7.80 -36.21 -21.58
C LEU A 79 8.17 -37.64 -21.16
N LEU A 80 9.41 -38.07 -21.34
CA LEU A 80 9.83 -39.43 -20.99
C LEU A 80 9.71 -39.71 -19.49
N ASN A 81 10.06 -38.73 -18.66
CA ASN A 81 10.03 -38.87 -17.21
C ASN A 81 8.61 -38.77 -16.63
N ASN A 82 7.71 -38.01 -17.26
CA ASN A 82 6.35 -37.76 -16.74
C ASN A 82 5.24 -38.54 -17.46
N SER A 83 5.51 -39.13 -18.63
CA SER A 83 4.53 -39.93 -19.36
C SER A 83 4.45 -41.36 -18.84
N LYS A 84 3.25 -41.94 -18.84
CA LYS A 84 3.03 -43.30 -18.33
C LYS A 84 3.51 -44.34 -19.35
N PRO A 85 4.16 -45.43 -18.92
CA PRO A 85 4.46 -46.56 -19.79
C PRO A 85 3.16 -47.12 -20.38
N GLY A 86 2.97 -46.97 -21.70
CA GLY A 86 1.83 -47.51 -22.45
C GLY A 86 0.92 -46.49 -23.14
N ASP A 87 1.14 -45.19 -22.98
CA ASP A 87 0.34 -44.17 -23.71
C ASP A 87 0.45 -44.30 -25.24
N TRP A 88 1.59 -44.78 -25.76
CA TRP A 88 1.78 -45.05 -27.19
C TRP A 88 0.88 -46.16 -27.76
N LYS A 89 0.35 -47.07 -26.91
CA LYS A 89 -0.56 -48.12 -27.36
C LYS A 89 -1.96 -47.61 -27.70
N LYS A 90 -2.32 -46.39 -27.26
CA LYS A 90 -3.63 -45.76 -27.52
C LYS A 90 -3.73 -45.15 -28.92
N TYR A 91 -2.59 -44.93 -29.57
CA TYR A 91 -2.49 -44.34 -30.91
C TYR A 91 -2.08 -45.38 -31.97
N LYS A 92 -2.32 -46.67 -31.69
CA LYS A 92 -1.94 -47.80 -32.55
C LYS A 92 -3.09 -48.26 -33.43
#